data_AF-A0A7C0UEQ2-F1
#
_entry.id   AF-A0A7C0UEQ2-F1
#
_cell.length_a   1.000
_cell.length_b   1.000
_cell.length_c   1.000
_cell.angle_alpha   90.00
_cell.angle_beta   90.00
_cell.angle_gamma   90.00
#
_symmetry.space_group_name_H-M   'P 1'
#
loop_
_entity.id
_entity.type
_entity.pdbx_description
1 polymer ?
#
loop_
_entity_poly.entity_id
_entity_poly.type
_entity_poly.pdbx_seq_one_letter_code
_entity_poly.pdbx_strand_id
1 'polypeptide(L)' 'MDLLKKGFQLPERVEFDPESLTKAYGKFSIEAFERGFGTTLGNALRRILLS' A
#
# COMPACT_ATOMS: atom_id res chain seq x y z
N MET A 1 11.47 17.59 1.49
CA MET A 1 12.52 16.61 1.14
C MET A 1 12.04 15.91 -0.11
N ASP A 2 12.75 16.03 -1.23
CA ASP A 2 12.35 15.38 -2.49
C ASP A 2 12.84 13.91 -2.46
N LEU A 3 11.91 12.98 -2.24
CA LEU A 3 12.21 11.55 -2.05
C LEU A 3 12.59 10.87 -3.38
N LEU A 4 11.96 11.29 -4.47
CA LEU A 4 12.26 10.79 -5.82
C LEU A 4 13.67 11.17 -6.25
N LYS A 5 14.10 12.42 -6.00
CA LYS A 5 15.49 12.85 -6.25
C LYS A 5 16.54 12.12 -5.40
N LYS A 6 16.12 11.43 -4.34
CA LYS A 6 16.99 10.63 -3.47
C LYS A 6 17.02 9.14 -3.85
N GLY A 7 16.36 8.75 -4.93
CA GLY A 7 16.30 7.36 -5.40
C GLY A 7 15.32 6.48 -4.63
N PHE A 8 14.42 7.08 -3.83
CA PHE A 8 13.38 6.34 -3.13
C PHE A 8 12.32 5.85 -4.12
N GLN A 9 11.97 4.56 -4.05
CA GLN A 9 10.90 3.99 -4.87
C GLN A 9 9.55 4.27 -4.22
N LEU A 10 8.81 5.20 -4.81
CA LEU A 10 7.41 5.41 -4.45
C LEU A 10 6.53 4.38 -5.16
N PRO A 11 5.52 3.81 -4.48
CA PRO A 11 4.52 3.00 -5.15
C PRO A 11 3.74 3.87 -6.14
N GLU A 12 3.63 3.43 -7.38
CA GLU A 12 2.93 4.16 -8.45
C GLU A 12 1.58 3.54 -8.80
N ARG A 13 1.34 2.31 -8.35
CA ARG A 13 0.21 1.49 -8.78
C ARG A 13 -0.56 0.96 -7.59
N VAL A 14 -1.87 1.22 -7.62
CA VAL A 14 -2.85 0.65 -6.71
C VAL A 14 -3.90 -0.03 -7.57
N GLU A 15 -4.09 -1.33 -7.38
CA GLU A 15 -5.06 -2.12 -8.12
C GLU A 15 -6.07 -2.70 -7.14
N PHE A 16 -7.35 -2.50 -7.41
CA PHE A 16 -8.44 -3.12 -6.66
C PHE A 16 -8.84 -4.41 -7.36
N ASP A 17 -9.11 -5.44 -6.57
CA ASP A 17 -9.71 -6.69 -7.05
C ASP A 17 -11.23 -6.45 -7.17
N PRO A 18 -11.79 -6.29 -8.38
CA PRO A 18 -13.18 -5.87 -8.54
C PRO A 18 -14.18 -6.89 -7.98
N GLU A 19 -13.85 -8.18 -8.04
CA GLU A 19 -14.69 -9.27 -7.53
C GLU A 19 -14.74 -9.29 -6.00
N SER A 20 -13.72 -8.73 -5.35
CA SER A 20 -13.65 -8.62 -3.90
C SER A 20 -14.56 -7.53 -3.31
N LEU A 21 -15.01 -6.56 -4.12
CA LEU A 21 -15.67 -5.35 -3.64
C LEU A 21 -17.12 -5.64 -3.24
N THR A 22 -17.34 -5.74 -1.94
CA THR A 22 -18.65 -5.90 -1.31
C THR A 22 -18.89 -4.79 -0.29
N LYS A 23 -20.05 -4.80 0.38
CA LYS A 23 -20.35 -3.84 1.44
C LYS A 23 -19.43 -3.97 2.67
N ALA A 24 -18.79 -5.12 2.87
CA ALA A 24 -18.05 -5.44 4.09
C ALA A 24 -16.62 -5.95 3.84
N TYR A 25 -16.22 -6.11 2.57
CA TYR A 25 -14.90 -6.59 2.19
C TYR A 25 -14.46 -5.93 0.90
N GLY A 26 -13.16 -5.71 0.78
CA GLY A 26 -12.51 -5.28 -0.44
C GLY A 26 -11.02 -5.59 -0.35
N LYS A 27 -10.41 -5.90 -1.48
CA LYS A 27 -8.99 -6.23 -1.59
C LYS A 27 -8.35 -5.32 -2.62
N PHE A 28 -7.17 -4.85 -2.28
CA PHE A 28 -6.32 -4.11 -3.20
C PHE A 28 -4.87 -4.56 -3.03
N SER A 29 -4.08 -4.39 -4.09
CA SER A 29 -2.64 -4.54 -4.10
C SER A 29 -1.99 -3.19 -4.42
N ILE A 30 -0.81 -2.95 -3.84
CA ILE A 30 0.00 -1.77 -4.11
C ILE A 30 1.41 -2.22 -4.46
N GLU A 31 1.96 -1.65 -5.52
CA GLU A 31 3.32 -1.89 -5.98
C GLU A 31 3.86 -0.66 -6.75
N ALA A 32 5.17 -0.52 -6.99
CA ALA A 32 6.29 -1.29 -6.46
C ALA A 32 6.87 -0.60 -5.22
N PHE A 33 7.07 -1.35 -4.14
CA PHE A 33 7.71 -0.82 -2.94
C PHE A 33 9.22 -1.10 -2.94
N GLU A 34 9.97 -0.18 -2.35
CA GLU A 34 11.33 -0.50 -1.91
C GLU A 34 11.30 -1.70 -0.95
N ARG A 35 12.35 -2.52 -0.99
CA ARG A 35 12.47 -3.71 -0.15
C ARG A 35 12.22 -3.37 1.32
N GLY A 36 11.26 -4.06 1.94
CA GLY A 36 10.88 -3.87 3.35
C GLY A 36 9.78 -2.85 3.60
N PHE A 37 9.52 -1.90 2.69
CA PHE A 37 8.48 -0.88 2.88
C PHE A 37 7.05 -1.44 2.84
N GLY A 38 6.81 -2.52 2.09
CA GLY A 38 5.50 -3.19 2.06
C GLY A 38 5.05 -3.63 3.46
N THR A 39 5.94 -4.21 4.26
CA THR A 39 5.64 -4.63 5.64
C THR A 39 5.44 -3.43 6.56
N THR A 40 6.28 -2.40 6.44
CA THR A 40 6.17 -1.17 7.24
C THR A 40 4.81 -0.49 7.03
N LEU A 41 4.42 -0.28 5.77
CA LEU A 41 3.15 0.34 5.41
C LEU A 41 1.96 -0.57 5.75
N GLY A 42 2.04 -1.87 5.47
CA GLY A 42 0.99 -2.83 5.82
C GLY A 42 0.69 -2.87 7.31
N ASN A 43 1.74 -2.88 8.16
CA ASN A 43 1.58 -2.83 9.61
C ASN A 43 1.01 -1.48 10.09
N ALA A 44 1.47 -0.37 9.51
CA ALA A 44 0.94 0.95 9.84
C ALA A 44 -0.56 1.07 9.51
N LEU A 45 -0.95 0.69 8.30
CA LEU A 45 -2.35 0.68 7.85
C LEU A 45 -3.22 -0.21 8.72
N ARG A 46 -2.78 -1.45 9.01
CA ARG A 46 -3.49 -2.36 9.91
C ARG A 46 -3.75 -1.73 11.28
N ARG A 47 -2.76 -1.04 11.85
CA ARG A 47 -2.92 -0.37 13.15
C ARG A 47 -3.90 0.79 13.08
N ILE A 48 -3.81 1.65 12.05
CA ILE A 48 -4.69 2.81 11.87
C ILE A 48 -6.15 2.38 11.65
N LEU A 49 -6.38 1.25 10.98
CA LEU A 49 -7.72 0.76 10.66
C LEU A 49 -8.37 -0.04 11.80
N LEU A 50 -7.59 -0.59 12.73
CA LEU A 50 -8.10 -1.48 13.79
C LEU A 50 -7.97 -0.92 15.21
N SER A 51 -7.25 0.17 15.42
CA SER A 51 -7.00 0.79 16.73
C SER A 51 -7.31 2.28 16.70
#